data_AF-A0A4U0XIT0-F1
#
_entry.id   AF-A0A4U0XIT0-F1
#
_cell.length_a   1.000
_cell.length_b   1.000
_cell.length_c   1.000
_cell.angle_alpha   90.00
_cell.angle_beta   90.00
_cell.angle_gamma   90.00
#
_symmetry.space_group_name_H-M   'P 1'
#
loop_
_entity.id
_entity.type
_entity.pdbx_description
1 polymer ?
#
loop_
_entity_poly.entity_id
_entity_poly.type
_entity_poly.pdbx_seq_one_letter_code
_entity_poly.pdbx_strand_id
1 'polypeptide(L)'
;MPFGCGTWPAYWLLGPNWPSNGEIDIIEGVNTNTANLMSLHSSPNCTIAGSGQSGTLEQSNCDTSQNGNSGCGTKADTTAVPNNYGAGLNSIGGGVYAIEWTSSCIKFWFFPRTAIPASITAGTPNLTEFGLPMANAQGSCNLDSHFANHSIIINTDFCGAYAGNTYGSDTDCPQNATAGSSLNSCLLVNKLYQSLPDSSGSRIIGFNVELDFIGRASGQLRFGLRRQPRSWWFYSLIHVVIQCFHPDFQCFFCHSNVNQLVNVRLEFHEF
;
A
#
# COMPACT_ATOMS: atom_id res chain seq x y z
N MET A 1 3.76 5.12 -8.59
CA MET A 1 4.29 4.17 -7.61
C MET A 1 5.29 3.23 -8.28
N PRO A 2 6.23 2.64 -7.53
CA PRO A 2 7.15 1.64 -8.06
C PRO A 2 6.41 0.42 -8.59
N PHE A 3 6.99 -0.23 -9.58
CA PHE A 3 6.41 -1.38 -10.28
C PHE A 3 7.49 -2.07 -11.10
N GLY A 4 7.36 -3.39 -11.27
CA GLY A 4 8.21 -4.18 -12.15
C GLY A 4 8.74 -5.43 -11.47
N CYS A 5 9.33 -6.31 -12.27
CA CYS A 5 9.83 -7.60 -11.81
C CYS A 5 10.79 -7.47 -10.63
N GLY A 6 10.49 -8.24 -9.57
CA GLY A 6 11.25 -8.25 -8.33
C GLY A 6 11.01 -7.07 -7.41
N THR A 7 10.14 -6.12 -7.75
CA THR A 7 9.75 -5.02 -6.83
C THR A 7 8.65 -5.48 -5.88
N TRP A 8 8.66 -4.91 -4.67
CA TRP A 8 7.62 -5.05 -3.64
C TRP A 8 7.39 -3.69 -2.95
N PRO A 9 6.67 -2.76 -3.58
CA PRO A 9 6.30 -1.50 -2.95
C PRO A 9 5.14 -1.68 -1.98
N ALA A 10 5.17 -0.95 -0.87
CA ALA A 10 4.07 -0.88 0.07
C ALA A 10 3.84 0.55 0.59
N TYR A 11 2.57 0.90 0.74
CA TYR A 11 2.10 1.97 1.62
C TYR A 11 1.15 1.35 2.64
N TRP A 12 1.55 1.38 3.90
CA TRP A 12 0.97 0.57 4.96
C TRP A 12 1.09 1.26 6.30
N LEU A 13 0.37 0.71 7.28
CA LEU A 13 0.32 1.17 8.65
C LEU A 13 0.84 0.06 9.55
N LEU A 14 1.75 0.37 10.48
CA LEU A 14 2.30 -0.61 11.43
C LEU A 14 2.11 -0.17 12.89
N GLY A 15 1.47 -1.01 13.70
CA GLY A 15 1.34 -0.81 15.15
C GLY A 15 2.53 -1.37 15.93
N PRO A 16 2.77 -0.91 17.16
CA PRO A 16 3.87 -1.41 17.99
C PRO A 16 3.64 -2.87 18.40
N ASN A 17 4.69 -3.60 18.78
CA ASN A 17 4.59 -5.00 19.24
C ASN A 17 3.87 -5.92 18.24
N TRP A 18 4.26 -5.85 16.96
CA TRP A 18 3.69 -6.70 15.92
C TRP A 18 3.75 -8.19 16.28
N PRO A 19 2.69 -8.99 16.02
CA PRO A 19 1.45 -8.63 15.32
C PRO A 19 0.32 -8.15 16.28
N SER A 20 0.60 -7.90 17.56
CA SER A 20 -0.44 -7.64 18.56
C SER A 20 -1.21 -6.33 18.34
N ASN A 21 -0.57 -5.27 17.82
CA ASN A 21 -1.26 -4.03 17.40
C ASN A 21 -1.37 -3.89 15.88
N GLY A 22 -1.18 -5.00 15.17
CA GLY A 22 -1.58 -5.19 13.79
C GLY A 22 -0.83 -4.38 12.73
N GLU A 23 -1.14 -4.74 11.49
CA GLU A 23 -0.63 -4.17 10.25
C GLU A 23 -1.81 -3.92 9.30
N ILE A 24 -1.79 -2.82 8.56
CA ILE A 24 -2.82 -2.50 7.56
C ILE A 24 -2.12 -2.09 6.26
N ASP A 25 -2.24 -2.91 5.23
CA ASP A 25 -1.66 -2.67 3.92
C ASP A 25 -2.68 -1.97 3.04
N ILE A 26 -2.42 -0.68 2.75
CA ILE A 26 -3.33 0.16 1.96
C ILE A 26 -3.01 -0.01 0.48
N ILE A 27 -1.73 -0.01 0.13
CA ILE A 27 -1.24 -0.31 -1.21
C ILE A 27 -0.14 -1.34 -1.08
N GLU A 28 -0.34 -2.54 -1.62
CA GLU A 28 0.69 -3.57 -1.68
C GLU A 28 0.53 -4.43 -2.94
N GLY A 29 1.67 -4.86 -3.48
CA GLY A 29 1.73 -5.85 -4.52
C GLY A 29 3.17 -6.13 -4.89
N VAL A 30 3.35 -7.05 -5.82
CA VAL A 30 4.67 -7.54 -6.19
C VAL A 30 4.81 -7.65 -7.70
N ASN A 31 6.04 -7.62 -8.17
CA ASN A 31 6.40 -7.89 -9.56
C ASN A 31 5.59 -6.99 -10.53
N THR A 32 4.86 -7.60 -11.48
CA THR A 32 4.05 -6.88 -12.47
C THR A 32 2.55 -6.89 -12.16
N ASN A 33 2.15 -7.14 -10.89
CA ASN A 33 0.76 -7.07 -10.47
C ASN A 33 0.06 -5.79 -10.98
N THR A 34 -1.16 -5.94 -11.49
CA THR A 34 -1.97 -4.83 -12.02
C THR A 34 -3.12 -4.42 -11.11
N ALA A 35 -3.36 -5.22 -10.06
CA ALA A 35 -4.38 -4.99 -9.05
C ALA A 35 -3.71 -4.86 -7.68
N ASN A 36 -4.20 -3.91 -6.88
CA ASN A 36 -3.79 -3.71 -5.51
C ASN A 36 -4.29 -4.86 -4.64
N LEU A 37 -3.44 -5.31 -3.71
CA LEU A 37 -3.86 -6.15 -2.60
C LEU A 37 -3.95 -5.27 -1.35
N MET A 38 -5.11 -5.26 -0.71
CA MET A 38 -5.31 -4.61 0.58
C MET A 38 -5.45 -5.70 1.63
N SER A 39 -4.60 -5.68 2.66
CA SER A 39 -4.53 -6.72 3.68
C SER A 39 -4.44 -6.17 5.09
N LEU A 40 -4.81 -7.04 6.03
CA LEU A 40 -4.62 -6.82 7.45
C LEU A 40 -3.92 -8.04 8.06
N HIS A 41 -2.98 -7.76 8.95
CA HIS A 41 -2.31 -8.75 9.77
C HIS A 41 -2.58 -8.45 11.23
N SER A 42 -2.95 -9.47 12.01
CA SER A 42 -3.32 -9.32 13.41
C SER A 42 -2.85 -10.51 14.26
N SER A 43 -2.98 -10.35 15.57
CA SER A 43 -3.01 -11.46 16.51
C SER A 43 -4.27 -12.34 16.32
N PRO A 44 -4.36 -13.53 16.96
CA PRO A 44 -5.44 -14.49 16.73
C PRO A 44 -6.85 -13.98 17.00
N ASN A 45 -7.84 -14.64 16.38
CA ASN A 45 -9.29 -14.38 16.48
C ASN A 45 -9.81 -13.12 15.76
N CYS A 46 -9.21 -12.79 14.62
CA CYS A 46 -9.68 -11.72 13.76
C CYS A 46 -10.01 -12.26 12.36
N THR A 47 -11.28 -12.19 11.96
CA THR A 47 -11.71 -12.57 10.62
C THR A 47 -12.62 -11.50 10.01
N ILE A 48 -12.51 -11.35 8.69
CA ILE A 48 -13.32 -10.44 7.87
C ILE A 48 -14.24 -11.23 6.93
N ALA A 49 -15.38 -10.64 6.58
CA ALA A 49 -16.41 -11.28 5.76
C ALA A 49 -16.27 -11.00 4.26
N GLY A 50 -15.57 -9.91 3.87
CA GLY A 50 -15.46 -9.48 2.48
C GLY A 50 -16.80 -9.08 1.84
N SER A 51 -17.77 -8.65 2.64
CA SER A 51 -19.09 -8.19 2.16
C SER A 51 -19.14 -6.67 2.03
N GLY A 52 -19.95 -6.16 1.10
CA GLY A 52 -20.09 -4.72 0.89
C GLY A 52 -18.85 -4.05 0.28
N GLN A 53 -18.11 -4.78 -0.57
CA GLN A 53 -16.93 -4.30 -1.29
C GLN A 53 -17.01 -4.68 -2.77
N SER A 54 -16.25 -3.99 -3.62
CA SER A 54 -16.11 -4.31 -5.05
C SER A 54 -14.99 -5.31 -5.34
N GLY A 55 -13.98 -5.41 -4.48
CA GLY A 55 -12.86 -6.35 -4.63
C GLY A 55 -13.20 -7.79 -4.23
N THR A 56 -12.34 -8.71 -4.63
CA THR A 56 -12.48 -10.14 -4.32
C THR A 56 -11.71 -10.47 -3.04
N LEU A 57 -12.39 -11.09 -2.06
CA LEU A 57 -11.75 -11.59 -0.85
C LEU A 57 -10.90 -12.82 -1.19
N GLU A 58 -9.59 -12.73 -0.98
CA GLU A 58 -8.62 -13.81 -1.21
C GLU A 58 -8.42 -14.66 0.05
N GLN A 59 -8.37 -14.01 1.22
CA GLN A 59 -8.20 -14.66 2.51
C GLN A 59 -9.00 -13.92 3.58
N SER A 60 -9.72 -14.66 4.44
CA SER A 60 -10.62 -14.07 5.44
C SER A 60 -10.03 -13.99 6.85
N ASN A 61 -8.99 -14.77 7.17
CA ASN A 61 -8.40 -14.82 8.49
C ASN A 61 -7.13 -13.95 8.59
N CYS A 62 -7.16 -12.94 9.46
CA CYS A 62 -6.11 -11.93 9.60
C CYS A 62 -4.98 -12.37 10.53
N ASP A 63 -5.17 -13.48 11.26
CA ASP A 63 -4.19 -14.05 12.18
C ASP A 63 -2.91 -14.48 11.45
N THR A 64 -1.79 -13.86 11.81
CA THR A 64 -0.47 -14.14 11.22
C THR A 64 0.07 -15.54 11.50
N SER A 65 -0.44 -16.20 12.54
CA SER A 65 -0.11 -17.60 12.84
C SER A 65 -0.80 -18.60 11.89
N GLN A 66 -1.75 -18.13 11.10
CA GLN A 66 -2.52 -18.92 10.15
C GLN A 66 -2.08 -18.62 8.71
N ASN A 67 -2.39 -19.52 7.77
CA ASN A 67 -2.24 -19.33 6.33
C ASN A 67 -0.82 -18.89 5.87
N GLY A 68 0.21 -19.22 6.64
CA GLY A 68 1.59 -18.84 6.30
C GLY A 68 1.85 -17.33 6.39
N ASN A 69 1.19 -16.62 7.31
CA ASN A 69 1.28 -15.16 7.48
C ASN A 69 0.75 -14.37 6.27
N SER A 70 -0.22 -14.91 5.52
CA SER A 70 -0.84 -14.18 4.41
C SER A 70 -1.73 -13.01 4.86
N GLY A 71 -2.08 -12.96 6.15
CA GLY A 71 -3.13 -12.07 6.66
C GLY A 71 -4.48 -12.34 6.00
N CYS A 72 -5.43 -11.44 6.21
CA CYS A 72 -6.68 -11.41 5.47
C CYS A 72 -6.60 -10.30 4.42
N GLY A 73 -7.00 -10.60 3.19
CA GLY A 73 -6.73 -9.71 2.06
C GLY A 73 -7.84 -9.70 1.02
N THR A 74 -8.08 -8.53 0.46
CA THR A 74 -8.96 -8.32 -0.68
C THR A 74 -8.16 -7.78 -1.85
N LYS A 75 -8.23 -8.47 -2.98
CA LYS A 75 -7.66 -8.02 -4.25
C LYS A 75 -8.65 -7.08 -4.94
N ALA A 76 -8.19 -5.90 -5.34
CA ALA A 76 -9.01 -4.94 -6.06
C ALA A 76 -9.47 -5.51 -7.41
N ASP A 77 -10.74 -5.28 -7.76
CA ASP A 77 -11.27 -5.64 -9.08
C ASP A 77 -10.91 -4.54 -10.09
N THR A 78 -10.07 -4.89 -11.08
CA THR A 78 -9.61 -3.98 -12.13
C THR A 78 -10.69 -3.57 -13.12
N THR A 79 -11.83 -4.26 -13.13
CA THR A 79 -13.00 -3.91 -13.93
C THR A 79 -13.86 -2.86 -13.21
N ALA A 80 -14.11 -3.07 -11.92
CA ALA A 80 -14.89 -2.14 -11.10
C ALA A 80 -14.10 -0.85 -10.81
N VAL A 81 -12.81 -0.97 -10.51
CA VAL A 81 -11.92 0.15 -10.23
C VAL A 81 -10.63 -0.01 -11.04
N PRO A 82 -10.59 0.45 -12.30
CA PRO A 82 -9.41 0.30 -13.16
C PRO A 82 -8.23 1.14 -12.69
N ASN A 83 -7.03 0.74 -13.11
CA ASN A 83 -5.78 1.48 -12.87
C ASN A 83 -5.48 1.72 -11.38
N ASN A 84 -5.87 0.76 -10.52
CA ASN A 84 -5.72 0.84 -9.07
C ASN A 84 -4.35 0.35 -8.57
N TYR A 85 -3.37 0.06 -9.43
CA TYR A 85 -2.02 -0.31 -8.99
C TYR A 85 -1.01 -0.19 -10.14
N GLY A 86 0.27 -0.09 -9.78
CA GLY A 86 1.40 -0.33 -10.67
C GLY A 86 1.44 0.56 -11.91
N ALA A 87 1.73 -0.05 -13.06
CA ALA A 87 1.82 0.66 -14.33
C ALA A 87 0.52 1.37 -14.73
N GLY A 88 -0.64 0.76 -14.47
CA GLY A 88 -1.95 1.37 -14.73
C GLY A 88 -2.18 2.61 -13.88
N LEU A 89 -1.86 2.56 -12.59
CA LEU A 89 -1.95 3.73 -11.70
C LEU A 89 -1.03 4.86 -12.18
N ASN A 90 0.18 4.52 -12.63
CA ASN A 90 1.15 5.51 -13.14
C ASN A 90 0.66 6.19 -14.41
N SER A 91 0.07 5.43 -15.35
CA SER A 91 -0.34 5.96 -16.66
C SER A 91 -1.46 7.00 -16.57
N ILE A 92 -2.23 7.00 -15.47
CA ILE A 92 -3.29 7.98 -15.22
C ILE A 92 -2.86 9.13 -14.28
N GLY A 93 -1.56 9.25 -13.98
CA GLY A 93 -1.05 10.27 -13.06
C GLY A 93 -1.45 10.04 -11.59
N GLY A 94 -1.70 8.78 -11.23
CA GLY A 94 -2.07 8.37 -9.88
C GLY A 94 -3.50 8.71 -9.47
N GLY A 95 -3.68 8.93 -8.17
CA GLY A 95 -4.96 9.26 -7.58
C GLY A 95 -4.86 9.42 -6.07
N VAL A 96 -5.98 9.22 -5.38
CA VAL A 96 -6.06 9.26 -3.91
C VAL A 96 -6.49 7.90 -3.41
N TYR A 97 -5.72 7.35 -2.46
CA TYR A 97 -6.20 6.26 -1.62
C TYR A 97 -6.72 6.85 -0.32
N ALA A 98 -7.88 6.38 0.11
CA ALA A 98 -8.50 6.77 1.36
C ALA A 98 -8.83 5.53 2.18
N ILE A 99 -8.63 5.64 3.48
CA ILE A 99 -8.98 4.63 4.47
C ILE A 99 -9.93 5.24 5.51
N GLU A 100 -11.04 4.57 5.76
CA GLU A 100 -11.89 4.80 6.93
C GLU A 100 -11.57 3.69 7.94
N TRP A 101 -11.08 4.06 9.11
CA TRP A 101 -10.85 3.12 10.21
C TRP A 101 -11.71 3.50 11.41
N THR A 102 -12.63 2.61 11.77
CA THR A 102 -13.51 2.71 12.95
C THR A 102 -13.45 1.40 13.76
N SER A 103 -14.11 1.37 14.92
CA SER A 103 -14.23 0.17 15.73
C SER A 103 -14.93 -1.00 15.04
N SER A 104 -15.70 -0.76 13.97
CA SER A 104 -16.52 -1.78 13.31
C SER A 104 -16.01 -2.20 11.93
N CYS A 105 -15.23 -1.36 11.25
CA CYS A 105 -14.70 -1.67 9.93
C CYS A 105 -13.43 -0.89 9.62
N ILE A 106 -12.61 -1.47 8.74
CA ILE A 106 -11.59 -0.75 7.98
C ILE A 106 -11.95 -0.84 6.49
N LYS A 107 -12.22 0.30 5.85
CA LYS A 107 -12.61 0.37 4.44
C LYS A 107 -11.58 1.11 3.61
N PHE A 108 -11.41 0.66 2.37
CA PHE A 108 -10.40 1.16 1.45
C PHE A 108 -11.06 1.65 0.16
N TRP A 109 -10.67 2.84 -0.30
CA TRP A 109 -11.07 3.39 -1.59
C TRP A 109 -9.87 3.85 -2.38
N PHE A 110 -10.02 3.80 -3.71
CA PHE A 110 -9.13 4.47 -4.64
C PHE A 110 -9.96 5.35 -5.57
N PHE A 111 -9.56 6.61 -5.67
CA PHE A 111 -10.14 7.57 -6.59
C PHE A 111 -9.09 7.92 -7.65
N PRO A 112 -9.31 7.60 -8.94
CA PRO A 112 -8.38 7.98 -10.00
C PRO A 112 -8.29 9.51 -10.07
N ARG A 113 -7.17 10.04 -10.59
CA ARG A 113 -6.87 11.48 -10.63
C ARG A 113 -8.05 12.37 -11.04
N THR A 114 -8.83 11.93 -12.01
CA THR A 114 -9.94 12.69 -12.61
C THR A 114 -11.27 12.55 -11.87
N ALA A 115 -11.35 11.71 -10.84
CA ALA A 115 -12.58 11.40 -10.09
C ALA A 115 -12.39 11.49 -8.57
N ILE A 116 -11.45 12.32 -8.10
CA ILE A 116 -11.27 12.58 -6.67
C ILE A 116 -12.49 13.37 -6.15
N PRO A 117 -13.22 12.87 -5.12
CA PRO A 117 -14.33 13.60 -4.53
C PRO A 117 -13.96 15.02 -4.08
N ALA A 118 -14.87 15.97 -4.33
CA ALA A 118 -14.64 17.39 -4.01
C ALA A 118 -14.47 17.61 -2.49
N SER A 119 -15.16 16.82 -1.66
CA SER A 119 -14.99 16.86 -0.21
C SER A 119 -13.56 16.56 0.25
N ILE A 120 -12.84 15.67 -0.44
CA ILE A 120 -11.43 15.38 -0.16
C ILE A 120 -10.57 16.60 -0.48
N THR A 121 -10.74 17.21 -1.65
CA THR A 121 -9.92 18.36 -2.06
C THR A 121 -10.25 19.64 -1.29
N ALA A 122 -11.48 19.76 -0.78
CA ALA A 122 -11.90 20.82 0.13
C ALA A 122 -11.36 20.64 1.57
N GLY A 123 -10.78 19.48 1.90
CA GLY A 123 -10.28 19.18 3.23
C GLY A 123 -11.37 18.87 4.27
N THR A 124 -12.58 18.57 3.80
CA THR A 124 -13.72 18.16 4.64
C THR A 124 -14.33 16.88 4.07
N PRO A 125 -13.62 15.74 4.14
CA PRO A 125 -14.02 14.52 3.45
C PRO A 125 -15.42 14.05 3.86
N ASN A 126 -16.24 13.67 2.88
CA ASN A 126 -17.60 13.21 3.10
C ASN A 126 -17.77 11.79 2.54
N LEU A 127 -17.97 10.83 3.43
CA LEU A 127 -18.07 9.41 3.09
C LEU A 127 -19.24 9.07 2.16
N THR A 128 -20.30 9.89 2.12
CA THR A 128 -21.42 9.64 1.21
C THR A 128 -21.03 9.83 -0.27
N GLU A 129 -19.91 10.51 -0.54
CA GLU A 129 -19.37 10.73 -1.89
C GLU A 129 -18.42 9.61 -2.33
N PHE A 130 -18.01 8.71 -1.43
CA PHE A 130 -16.94 7.74 -1.70
C PHE A 130 -17.46 6.48 -2.42
N GLY A 131 -18.76 6.21 -2.31
CA GLY A 131 -19.37 5.04 -2.93
C GLY A 131 -18.93 3.71 -2.31
N LEU A 132 -19.02 2.63 -3.09
CA LEU A 132 -18.68 1.28 -2.65
C LEU A 132 -17.15 1.14 -2.49
N PRO A 133 -16.62 0.67 -1.33
CA PRO A 133 -15.19 0.49 -1.15
C PRO A 133 -14.62 -0.63 -2.03
N MET A 134 -13.31 -0.58 -2.28
CA MET A 134 -12.57 -1.68 -2.90
C MET A 134 -12.45 -2.86 -1.94
N ALA A 135 -12.23 -2.59 -0.66
CA ALA A 135 -12.17 -3.59 0.40
C ALA A 135 -12.90 -3.09 1.65
N ASN A 136 -13.60 -3.99 2.33
CA ASN A 136 -14.30 -3.76 3.58
C ASN A 136 -13.92 -4.84 4.58
N ALA A 137 -12.94 -4.53 5.42
CA ALA A 137 -12.53 -5.36 6.54
C ALA A 137 -13.52 -5.19 7.70
N GLN A 138 -14.64 -5.90 7.59
CA GLN A 138 -15.67 -6.02 8.61
C GLN A 138 -16.01 -7.51 8.77
N GLY A 139 -16.22 -7.97 10.00
CA GLY A 139 -16.52 -9.38 10.27
C GLY A 139 -16.57 -9.69 11.75
N SER A 140 -16.08 -10.87 12.14
CA SER A 140 -16.04 -11.32 13.55
C SER A 140 -14.80 -10.81 14.30
N CYS A 141 -14.08 -9.84 13.75
CA CYS A 141 -12.90 -9.24 14.35
C CYS A 141 -13.27 -8.05 15.26
N ASN A 142 -12.74 -8.04 16.48
CA ASN A 142 -12.76 -6.85 17.33
C ASN A 142 -11.57 -5.95 16.97
N LEU A 143 -11.76 -5.01 16.05
CA LEU A 143 -10.66 -4.20 15.50
C LEU A 143 -9.90 -3.42 16.58
N ASP A 144 -10.60 -2.88 17.58
CA ASP A 144 -9.99 -2.09 18.66
C ASP A 144 -9.02 -2.89 19.56
N SER A 145 -9.10 -4.22 19.57
CA SER A 145 -8.15 -5.07 20.30
C SER A 145 -6.97 -5.55 19.47
N HIS A 146 -6.97 -5.31 18.16
CA HIS A 146 -5.96 -5.82 17.23
C HIS A 146 -5.16 -4.73 16.54
N PHE A 147 -5.71 -3.52 16.44
CA PHE A 147 -5.13 -2.42 15.69
C PHE A 147 -5.04 -1.20 16.60
N ALA A 148 -3.83 -0.67 16.81
CA ALA A 148 -3.64 0.51 17.65
C ALA A 148 -2.32 1.23 17.35
N ASN A 149 -2.34 2.56 17.45
CA ASN A 149 -1.17 3.43 17.42
C ASN A 149 -0.25 3.19 16.22
N HIS A 150 -0.82 3.09 15.02
CA HIS A 150 -0.02 2.82 13.83
C HIS A 150 0.83 4.02 13.40
N SER A 151 2.05 3.72 12.96
CA SER A 151 2.91 4.61 12.18
C SER A 151 2.68 4.40 10.69
N ILE A 152 2.88 5.45 9.89
CA ILE A 152 2.78 5.36 8.43
C ILE A 152 4.14 4.93 7.86
N ILE A 153 4.13 3.87 7.05
CA ILE A 153 5.32 3.36 6.37
C ILE A 153 5.11 3.38 4.86
N ILE A 154 6.12 3.89 4.18
CA ILE A 154 6.21 3.84 2.71
C ILE A 154 7.59 3.28 2.36
N ASN A 155 7.59 2.13 1.70
CA ASN A 155 8.83 1.48 1.29
C ASN A 155 8.72 0.79 -0.07
N THR A 156 9.86 0.35 -0.55
CA THR A 156 9.94 -0.60 -1.66
C THR A 156 11.06 -1.57 -1.36
N ASP A 157 10.67 -2.80 -1.05
CA ASP A 157 11.59 -3.92 -0.93
C ASP A 157 11.75 -4.61 -2.30
N PHE A 158 12.64 -5.60 -2.37
CA PHE A 158 12.92 -6.36 -3.57
C PHE A 158 13.02 -7.84 -3.29
N CYS A 159 12.39 -8.64 -4.15
CA CYS A 159 12.31 -10.08 -4.01
C CYS A 159 11.71 -10.47 -2.64
N GLY A 160 12.55 -10.77 -1.66
CA GLY A 160 12.10 -11.12 -0.33
C GLY A 160 11.14 -12.32 -0.29
N ALA A 161 10.43 -12.43 0.82
CA ALA A 161 9.52 -13.54 1.08
C ALA A 161 8.28 -13.54 0.18
N TYR A 162 7.87 -12.38 -0.36
CA TYR A 162 6.70 -12.28 -1.22
C TYR A 162 7.04 -12.17 -2.70
N ALA A 163 7.64 -11.06 -3.15
CA ALA A 163 7.91 -10.85 -4.58
C ALA A 163 8.84 -11.92 -5.17
N GLY A 164 9.84 -12.36 -4.41
CA GLY A 164 10.83 -13.34 -4.85
C GLY A 164 10.24 -14.74 -4.96
N ASN A 165 9.40 -15.15 -4.00
CA ASN A 165 8.75 -16.45 -4.03
C ASN A 165 7.64 -16.55 -5.08
N THR A 166 7.05 -15.43 -5.48
CA THR A 166 6.02 -15.36 -6.53
C THR A 166 6.55 -14.98 -7.91
N TYR A 167 7.81 -14.55 -8.00
CA TYR A 167 8.46 -14.10 -9.23
C TYR A 167 8.35 -15.09 -10.40
N GLY A 168 8.42 -16.39 -10.12
CA GLY A 168 8.30 -17.48 -11.09
C GLY A 168 6.90 -17.68 -11.66
N SER A 169 5.87 -17.22 -10.95
CA SER A 169 4.47 -17.28 -11.36
C SER A 169 4.06 -16.10 -12.23
N ASP A 170 4.86 -15.03 -12.23
CA ASP A 170 4.66 -13.86 -13.07
C ASP A 170 5.33 -14.08 -14.44
N THR A 171 4.51 -14.27 -15.48
CA THR A 171 4.98 -14.60 -16.83
C THR A 171 5.73 -13.46 -17.51
N ASP A 172 5.51 -12.22 -17.06
CA ASP A 172 6.21 -11.05 -17.59
C ASP A 172 7.63 -10.94 -17.00
N CYS A 173 7.94 -11.75 -15.98
CA CYS A 173 9.22 -11.73 -15.31
C CYS A 173 10.22 -12.77 -15.83
N PRO A 174 11.41 -12.32 -16.28
CA PRO A 174 12.39 -13.22 -16.88
C PRO A 174 12.91 -14.21 -15.83
N GLN A 175 12.76 -15.49 -16.10
CA GLN A 175 13.30 -16.57 -15.28
C GLN A 175 14.72 -16.92 -15.71
N ASN A 176 15.57 -17.24 -14.73
CA ASN A 176 16.87 -17.82 -15.02
C ASN A 176 16.79 -19.35 -14.86
N ALA A 177 16.93 -20.07 -15.97
CA ALA A 177 16.81 -21.54 -16.02
C ALA A 177 17.80 -22.28 -15.10
N THR A 178 18.88 -21.63 -14.67
CA THR A 178 19.91 -22.20 -13.79
C THR A 178 19.74 -21.82 -12.32
N ALA A 179 18.78 -20.95 -11.99
CA ALA A 179 18.61 -20.41 -10.64
C ALA A 179 18.11 -21.44 -9.61
N GLY A 180 17.43 -22.49 -10.07
CA GLY A 180 16.90 -23.56 -9.21
C GLY A 180 15.71 -23.18 -8.34
N SER A 181 15.34 -21.89 -8.23
CA SER A 181 14.13 -21.42 -7.55
C SER A 181 13.67 -20.05 -8.05
N SER A 182 12.39 -19.72 -7.81
CA SER A 182 11.81 -18.41 -8.10
C SER A 182 12.57 -17.27 -7.43
N LEU A 183 12.87 -17.42 -6.13
CA LEU A 183 13.60 -16.41 -5.37
C LEU A 183 15.00 -16.18 -5.95
N ASN A 184 15.70 -17.26 -6.32
CA ASN A 184 17.03 -17.13 -6.92
C ASN A 184 16.97 -16.47 -8.31
N SER A 185 15.93 -16.75 -9.12
CA SER A 185 15.70 -16.04 -10.38
C SER A 185 15.56 -14.54 -10.13
N CYS A 186 14.73 -14.14 -9.16
CA CYS A 186 14.55 -12.74 -8.78
C CYS A 186 15.88 -12.08 -8.34
N LEU A 187 16.62 -12.74 -7.44
CA LEU A 187 17.88 -12.23 -6.91
C LEU A 187 18.96 -12.11 -8.00
N LEU A 188 19.07 -13.08 -8.90
CA LEU A 188 20.05 -13.07 -9.97
C LEU A 188 19.74 -11.98 -11.01
N VAL A 189 18.48 -11.83 -11.40
CA VAL A 189 18.06 -10.76 -12.30
C VAL A 189 18.32 -9.40 -11.65
N ASN A 190 17.94 -9.21 -10.38
CA ASN A 190 18.17 -7.94 -9.69
C ASN A 190 19.68 -7.65 -9.47
N LYS A 191 20.51 -8.67 -9.19
CA LYS A 191 21.97 -8.53 -9.15
C LYS A 191 22.57 -8.15 -10.50
N LEU A 192 22.08 -8.71 -11.60
CA LEU A 192 22.50 -8.32 -12.94
C LEU A 192 22.17 -6.85 -13.18
N TYR A 193 20.96 -6.39 -12.85
CA TYR A 193 20.59 -4.97 -12.92
C TYR A 193 21.48 -4.05 -12.07
N GLN A 194 21.87 -4.46 -10.87
CA GLN A 194 22.78 -3.68 -10.02
C GLN A 194 24.25 -3.69 -10.50
N SER A 195 24.63 -4.66 -11.34
CA SER A 195 25.98 -4.82 -11.89
C SER A 195 26.18 -4.17 -13.25
N LEU A 196 25.10 -3.79 -13.95
CA LEU A 196 25.19 -3.07 -15.20
C LEU A 196 25.72 -1.65 -14.92
N PRO A 197 26.78 -1.19 -15.63
CA PRO A 197 27.21 0.19 -15.54
C PRO A 197 26.10 1.07 -16.13
N ASP A 198 25.35 1.72 -15.24
CA ASP A 198 24.52 2.87 -15.62
C ASP A 198 25.46 3.94 -16.21
N SER A 199 25.10 4.48 -17.38
CA SER A 199 25.75 5.64 -18.00
C SER A 199 25.85 6.88 -17.10
N SER A 200 25.18 6.88 -15.94
CA SER A 200 25.21 7.93 -14.90
C SER A 200 25.77 7.48 -13.53
N GLY A 201 26.20 6.22 -13.38
CA GLY A 201 26.87 5.72 -12.16
C GLY A 201 26.00 5.56 -10.90
N SER A 202 24.67 5.53 -11.02
CA SER A 202 23.76 5.42 -9.86
C SER A 202 23.34 3.96 -9.59
N ARG A 203 23.38 3.53 -8.32
CA ARG A 203 22.89 2.20 -7.87
C ARG A 203 21.45 2.31 -7.37
N ILE A 204 20.62 1.30 -7.65
CA ILE A 204 19.25 1.18 -7.11
C ILE A 204 19.36 0.83 -5.61
N ILE A 205 18.80 1.67 -4.75
CA ILE A 205 18.76 1.49 -3.29
C ILE A 205 17.29 1.52 -2.89
N GLY A 206 16.79 0.44 -2.26
CA GLY A 206 15.49 0.46 -1.61
C GLY A 206 15.47 1.52 -0.51
N PHE A 207 14.37 2.26 -0.40
CA PHE A 207 14.22 3.31 0.60
C PHE A 207 13.03 2.99 1.51
N ASN A 208 13.23 3.21 2.80
CA ASN A 208 12.18 3.16 3.81
C ASN A 208 11.95 4.59 4.29
N VAL A 209 10.71 5.06 4.24
CA VAL A 209 10.27 6.29 4.89
C VAL A 209 9.27 5.90 5.97
N GLU A 210 9.68 6.06 7.23
CA GLU A 210 8.81 5.88 8.40
C GLU A 210 8.45 7.26 8.94
N LEU A 211 7.16 7.50 9.12
CA LEU A 211 6.64 8.76 9.65
C LEU A 211 5.93 8.47 10.98
N ASP A 212 6.66 8.71 12.07
CA ASP A 212 6.11 8.71 13.42
C ASP A 212 5.48 10.06 13.74
N PHE A 213 4.15 10.10 13.79
CA PHE A 213 3.44 11.29 14.28
C PHE A 213 3.39 11.30 15.81
N ILE A 214 4.50 11.71 16.45
CA ILE A 214 4.49 12.10 17.86
C ILE A 214 3.90 13.52 17.94
N GLY A 215 2.58 13.63 17.81
CA GLY A 215 1.84 14.90 17.87
C GLY A 215 1.69 15.65 16.54
N ARG A 216 0.86 16.71 16.59
CA ARG A 216 0.33 17.46 15.43
C ARG A 216 1.42 17.91 14.45
N ALA A 217 1.30 17.51 13.19
CA ALA A 217 1.92 18.22 12.08
C ALA A 217 0.97 18.29 10.87
N SER A 218 0.57 19.50 10.49
CA SER A 218 0.20 19.82 9.11
C SER A 218 1.46 20.29 8.39
N GLY A 219 1.86 19.59 7.33
CA GLY A 219 3.05 19.94 6.55
C GLY A 219 3.18 19.15 5.26
N GLN A 220 3.68 19.79 4.20
CA GLN A 220 4.10 19.10 2.98
C GLN A 220 5.52 18.54 3.20
N LEU A 221 5.67 17.22 3.24
CA LEU A 221 6.97 16.57 3.13
C LEU A 221 7.26 16.31 1.64
N ARG A 222 8.31 16.95 1.11
CA ARG A 222 8.76 16.78 -0.29
C ARG A 222 10.01 15.91 -0.31
N PHE A 223 9.88 14.69 -0.83
CA PHE A 223 11.02 13.82 -1.13
C PHE A 223 11.24 13.80 -2.64
N GLY A 224 12.41 14.23 -3.11
CA GLY A 224 12.77 14.24 -4.53
C GLY A 224 13.77 13.14 -4.85
N LEU A 225 13.45 12.27 -5.81
CA LEU A 225 14.43 11.45 -6.53
C LEU A 225 14.65 12.04 -7.93
N ARG A 226 15.84 11.90 -8.50
CA ARG A 226 16.20 12.58 -9.75
C ARG A 226 15.79 11.73 -10.96
N ARG A 227 15.10 12.34 -11.93
CA ARG A 227 14.74 11.76 -13.24
C ARG A 227 15.97 11.23 -13.98
N GLN A 228 15.87 10.06 -14.61
CA GLN A 228 16.87 9.56 -15.57
C GLN A 228 16.25 9.39 -16.97
N PRO A 229 16.90 9.89 -18.04
CA PRO A 229 16.39 9.73 -19.40
C PRO A 229 16.93 8.45 -20.05
N ARG A 230 15.99 7.70 -20.66
CA ARG A 230 16.19 6.65 -21.68
C ARG A 230 17.01 5.41 -21.27
N SER A 231 16.26 4.37 -20.90
CA SER A 231 16.30 3.00 -21.47
C SER A 231 16.12 1.92 -20.39
N TRP A 232 15.08 1.11 -20.57
CA TRP A 232 14.72 -0.14 -19.88
C TRP A 232 14.43 -0.09 -18.36
N TRP A 233 13.12 0.01 -18.08
CA TRP A 233 12.34 -0.48 -16.93
C TRP A 233 12.65 -0.07 -15.48
N PHE A 234 12.74 1.22 -15.14
CA PHE A 234 12.38 1.68 -13.79
C PHE A 234 11.78 3.09 -13.83
N TYR A 235 10.49 3.21 -13.46
CA TYR A 235 9.78 4.50 -13.36
C TYR A 235 9.22 4.66 -11.95
N SER A 236 9.84 5.52 -11.12
CA SER A 236 9.09 6.15 -10.03
C SER A 236 9.87 7.27 -9.33
N LEU A 237 9.34 8.48 -9.47
CA LEU A 237 9.41 9.53 -8.45
C LEU A 237 8.18 9.33 -7.54
N ILE A 238 8.36 9.22 -6.22
CA ILE A 238 7.24 9.16 -5.28
C ILE A 238 7.21 10.48 -4.52
N HIS A 239 6.21 11.33 -4.79
CA HIS A 239 5.83 12.39 -3.86
C HIS A 239 4.61 11.95 -3.08
N VAL A 240 4.72 11.98 -1.76
CA VAL A 240 3.64 11.63 -0.83
C VAL A 240 3.23 12.91 -0.13
N VAL A 241 2.00 13.37 -0.37
CA VAL A 241 1.39 14.44 0.40
C VAL A 241 0.40 13.82 1.37
N ILE A 242 0.72 13.86 2.66
CA ILE A 242 -0.16 13.41 3.74
C ILE A 242 -0.93 14.62 4.25
N GLN A 243 -2.27 14.56 4.21
CA GLN A 243 -3.15 15.63 4.68
C GLN A 243 -4.09 15.06 5.75
N CYS A 244 -3.86 15.46 7.00
CA CYS A 244 -4.72 15.12 8.14
C CYS A 244 -5.71 16.27 8.40
N PHE A 245 -7.01 15.97 8.50
CA PHE A 245 -8.06 16.97 8.73
C PHE A 245 -8.85 16.67 10.00
N HIS A 246 -8.78 17.55 11.01
CA HIS A 246 -9.84 17.68 12.03
C HIS A 246 -9.86 19.10 12.63
N PRO A 247 -11.04 19.76 12.75
CA PRO A 247 -11.14 21.13 13.27
C PRO A 247 -11.10 21.23 14.81
N ASP A 248 -11.22 20.13 15.56
CA ASP A 248 -11.37 20.19 17.01
C ASP A 248 -10.40 19.31 17.81
N PHE A 249 -9.70 20.01 18.73
CA PHE A 249 -9.19 19.61 20.05
C PHE A 249 -7.87 18.83 20.28
N GLN A 250 -7.41 19.09 21.50
CA GLN A 250 -6.10 18.93 22.12
C GLN A 250 -5.87 17.50 22.62
N CYS A 251 -4.59 17.11 22.70
CA CYS A 251 -4.15 15.88 23.32
C CYS A 251 -4.65 15.77 24.77
N PHE A 252 -5.47 14.76 25.05
CA PHE A 252 -5.45 14.04 26.32
C PHE A 252 -5.84 12.58 26.04
N PHE A 253 -5.01 11.67 26.54
CA PHE A 253 -5.33 10.24 26.63
C PHE A 253 -6.65 10.07 27.39
N CYS A 254 -7.75 9.78 26.69
CA CYS A 254 -8.86 8.97 27.19
C CYS A 254 -9.86 8.69 26.07
N HIS A 255 -10.24 7.43 25.96
CA HIS A 255 -11.53 6.89 25.51
C HIS A 255 -12.54 7.87 24.87
N SER A 256 -12.99 7.50 23.66
CA SER A 256 -14.31 7.74 23.02
C SER A 256 -14.29 8.48 21.68
N ASN A 257 -14.93 7.83 20.69
CA ASN A 257 -15.54 8.36 19.46
C ASN A 257 -14.70 9.36 18.64
N VAL A 258 -13.78 8.86 17.80
CA VAL A 258 -13.18 9.68 16.75
C VAL A 258 -13.09 8.88 15.45
N ASN A 259 -13.82 9.30 14.42
CA ASN A 259 -13.63 8.83 13.04
C ASN A 259 -12.31 9.42 12.52
N GLN A 260 -11.31 8.57 12.26
CA GLN A 260 -10.05 9.01 11.67
C GLN A 260 -10.07 8.75 10.15
N LEU A 261 -9.87 9.83 9.37
CA LEU A 261 -9.68 9.76 7.92
C LEU A 261 -8.26 10.21 7.61
N VAL A 262 -7.44 9.27 7.15
CA VAL A 262 -6.09 9.55 6.65
C VAL A 262 -6.18 9.63 5.13
N ASN A 263 -5.97 10.82 4.57
CA ASN A 263 -5.89 11.03 3.13
C ASN A 263 -4.43 11.13 2.70
N VAL A 264 -4.03 10.26 1.78
CA VAL A 264 -2.72 10.34 1.13
C VAL A 264 -2.92 10.64 -0.35
N ARG A 265 -2.46 11.82 -0.75
CA ARG A 265 -2.44 12.27 -2.13
C ARG A 265 -1.06 11.95 -2.71
N LEU A 266 -1.01 10.97 -3.60
CA LEU A 266 0.20 10.68 -4.37
C LEU A 266 0.18 11.57 -5.61
N GLU A 267 1.12 12.52 -5.72
CA GLU A 267 1.24 13.39 -6.90
C GLU A 267 2.43 12.96 -7.77
N PHE A 268 2.16 12.61 -9.03
CA PHE A 268 3.18 12.30 -10.02
C PHE A 268 3.29 13.50 -10.97
N HIS A 269 4.45 14.15 -10.99
CA HIS A 269 4.73 15.23 -11.93
C HIS A 269 5.57 14.71 -13.09
N GLU A 270 5.07 14.90 -14.32
CA GLU A 270 5.90 14.89 -15.52
C GLU A 270 6.58 16.27 -15.63
N PHE A 271 7.90 16.27 -15.85
CA PHE A 271 8.64 17.45 -16.32
C PHE A 271 9.05 17.23 -17.76
#